data_AF-A0A109W8U5-F1
#
_entry.id   AF-A0A109W8U5-F1
#
_cell.length_a   1.000
_cell.length_b   1.000
_cell.length_c   1.000
_cell.angle_alpha   90.00
_cell.angle_beta   90.00
_cell.angle_gamma   90.00
#
_symmetry.space_group_name_H-M   'P 1'
#
loop_
_entity.id
_entity.type
_entity.pdbx_description
1 polymer ?
#
loop_
_entity_poly.entity_id
_entity_poly.type
_entity_poly.pdbx_seq_one_letter_code
_entity_poly.pdbx_strand_id
1 'polypeptide(L)'
;MSYDLVVFEKSIAPASKAEFLEWYEEQVEWKEDHDYDSIEVSSSKLKSWFLDMIKLFPPMNGDFDLDDALENDQELESRFTDYSIGKNFIYAGFVWTQAEAAYNTMLMLALKHDVGFFDVSGTGAIILSETIKLD
;
A
#
# COMPACT_ATOMS: atom_id res chain seq x y z
N MET A 1 -5.00 7.17 -15.27
CA MET A 1 -3.67 7.00 -14.65
C MET A 1 -3.92 6.89 -13.15
N SER A 2 -3.37 5.86 -12.51
CA SER A 2 -3.41 5.69 -11.06
C SER A 2 -2.29 6.52 -10.41
N TYR A 3 -2.44 6.76 -9.11
CA TYR A 3 -1.37 7.20 -8.23
C TYR A 3 -1.03 6.02 -7.33
N ASP A 4 0.18 5.51 -7.45
CA ASP A 4 0.60 4.24 -6.88
C ASP A 4 1.54 4.47 -5.70
N LEU A 5 1.31 3.72 -4.63
CA LEU A 5 2.03 3.80 -3.37
C LEU A 5 2.25 2.39 -2.81
N VAL A 6 3.30 2.22 -2.01
CA VAL A 6 3.66 0.93 -1.42
C VAL A 6 3.95 1.09 0.06
N VAL A 7 3.53 0.08 0.85
CA VAL A 7 4.05 -0.15 2.21
C VAL A 7 4.75 -1.50 2.29
N PHE A 8 5.75 -1.61 3.17
CA PHE A 8 6.60 -2.80 3.22
C PHE A 8 7.21 -3.08 4.60
N GLU A 9 7.66 -4.31 4.82
CA GLU A 9 8.38 -4.72 6.02
C GLU A 9 9.82 -4.17 6.05
N LYS A 10 10.07 -3.21 6.94
CA LYS A 10 11.36 -2.53 7.06
C LYS A 10 12.50 -3.46 7.47
N SER A 11 12.21 -4.53 8.19
CA SER A 11 13.24 -5.45 8.68
C SER A 11 13.87 -6.30 7.59
N ILE A 12 13.24 -6.38 6.42
CA ILE A 12 13.76 -7.15 5.27
C ILE A 12 14.12 -6.27 4.08
N ALA A 13 13.65 -5.01 4.07
CA ALA A 13 13.93 -4.07 2.99
C ALA A 13 15.42 -3.69 2.96
N PRO A 14 16.02 -3.57 1.77
CA PRO A 14 17.40 -3.10 1.65
C PRO A 14 17.61 -1.70 2.23
N ALA A 15 18.83 -1.44 2.71
CA ALA A 15 19.18 -0.20 3.40
C ALA A 15 19.59 0.93 2.46
N SER A 16 19.86 0.64 1.18
CA SER A 16 20.17 1.65 0.17
C SER A 16 19.03 1.80 -0.84
N LYS A 17 18.86 2.99 -1.40
CA LYS A 17 17.81 3.24 -2.39
C LYS A 17 17.97 2.39 -3.65
N ALA A 18 19.19 2.21 -4.14
CA ALA A 18 19.45 1.41 -5.35
C ALA A 18 19.03 -0.04 -5.16
N GLU A 19 19.49 -0.68 -4.08
CA GLU A 19 19.12 -2.06 -3.76
C GLU A 19 17.63 -2.19 -3.45
N PHE A 20 17.03 -1.18 -2.81
CA PHE A 20 15.59 -1.18 -2.56
C PHE A 20 14.78 -1.19 -3.86
N LEU A 21 15.20 -0.41 -4.87
CA LEU A 21 14.49 -0.39 -6.15
C LEU A 21 14.63 -1.71 -6.90
N GLU A 22 15.80 -2.35 -6.87
CA GLU A 22 15.97 -3.71 -7.41
C GLU A 22 15.06 -4.71 -6.70
N TRP A 23 15.01 -4.66 -5.37
CA TRP A 23 14.14 -5.49 -4.55
C TRP A 23 12.65 -5.23 -4.84
N TYR A 24 12.25 -3.98 -5.01
CA TYR A 24 10.88 -3.58 -5.36
C TYR A 24 10.46 -4.16 -6.73
N GLU A 25 11.32 -4.08 -7.74
CA GLU A 25 11.04 -4.65 -9.06
C GLU A 25 10.77 -6.16 -8.97
N GLU A 26 11.52 -6.90 -8.14
CA GLU A 26 11.26 -8.32 -7.88
C GLU A 26 9.90 -8.55 -7.17
N GLN A 27 9.50 -7.67 -6.24
CA GLN A 27 8.22 -7.82 -5.54
C GLN A 27 7.05 -7.69 -6.52
N VAL A 28 7.09 -6.71 -7.43
CA VAL A 28 6.01 -6.44 -8.40
C VAL A 28 6.03 -7.37 -9.62
N GLU A 29 6.86 -8.40 -9.63
CA GLU A 29 6.72 -9.52 -10.56
C GLU A 29 5.62 -10.51 -10.14
N TRP A 30 5.06 -10.35 -8.93
CA TRP A 30 3.91 -11.13 -8.42
C TRP A 30 4.10 -12.65 -8.50
N LYS A 31 5.29 -13.12 -8.09
CA LYS A 31 5.72 -14.53 -8.19
C LYS A 31 5.33 -15.41 -7.00
N GLU A 32 4.65 -14.87 -5.99
CA GLU A 32 4.28 -15.63 -4.80
C GLU A 32 3.10 -16.57 -5.12
N ASP A 33 3.13 -17.77 -4.51
CA ASP A 33 2.08 -18.79 -4.69
C ASP A 33 0.96 -18.59 -3.67
N HIS A 34 0.19 -17.51 -3.83
CA HIS A 34 -1.00 -17.19 -3.03
C HIS A 34 -1.94 -16.21 -3.74
N ASP A 35 -3.11 -15.97 -3.14
CA ASP A 35 -4.06 -14.95 -3.58
C ASP A 35 -3.62 -13.55 -3.11
N TYR A 36 -3.42 -12.64 -4.06
CA TYR A 36 -2.99 -11.26 -3.81
C TYR A 36 -4.11 -10.34 -3.29
N ASP A 37 -5.34 -10.82 -3.21
CA ASP A 37 -6.45 -10.12 -2.57
C ASP A 37 -6.57 -10.48 -1.08
N SER A 38 -5.78 -11.45 -0.58
CA SER A 38 -5.90 -11.95 0.79
C SER A 38 -4.88 -11.31 1.74
N ILE A 39 -5.38 -10.51 2.69
CA ILE A 39 -4.54 -9.94 3.77
C ILE A 39 -3.93 -10.99 4.70
N GLU A 40 -4.39 -12.24 4.65
CA GLU A 40 -3.98 -13.27 5.59
C GLU A 40 -2.52 -13.72 5.42
N VAL A 41 -1.93 -13.48 4.24
CA VAL A 41 -0.54 -13.85 3.93
C VAL A 41 0.49 -12.89 4.53
N SER A 42 0.09 -11.66 4.84
CA SER A 42 1.01 -10.60 5.24
C SER A 42 1.44 -10.68 6.72
N SER A 43 2.51 -9.97 7.04
CA SER A 43 2.96 -9.76 8.43
C SER A 43 1.88 -9.10 9.31
N SER A 44 1.95 -9.28 10.63
CA SER A 44 1.00 -8.66 11.56
C SER A 44 0.95 -7.13 11.50
N LYS A 45 2.07 -6.46 11.16
CA LYS A 45 2.12 -5.00 11.03
C LYS A 45 1.42 -4.54 9.75
N LEU A 46 1.67 -5.22 8.62
CA LEU A 46 0.99 -4.95 7.36
C LEU A 46 -0.51 -5.24 7.45
N LYS A 47 -0.92 -6.33 8.12
CA LYS A 47 -2.34 -6.58 8.43
C LYS A 47 -2.97 -5.42 9.20
N SER A 48 -2.29 -4.96 10.26
CA SER A 48 -2.80 -3.85 11.09
C SER A 48 -2.90 -2.54 10.30
N TRP A 49 -1.91 -2.27 9.45
CA TRP A 49 -1.93 -1.14 8.52
C TRP A 49 -3.11 -1.23 7.54
N PHE A 50 -3.30 -2.38 6.90
CA PHE A 50 -4.34 -2.58 5.90
C PHE A 50 -5.73 -2.39 6.50
N LEU A 51 -6.00 -3.00 7.66
CA LEU A 51 -7.30 -2.88 8.35
C LEU A 51 -7.64 -1.43 8.76
N ASP A 52 -6.65 -0.57 8.98
CA ASP A 52 -6.89 0.86 9.18
C ASP A 52 -7.06 1.62 7.86
N MET A 53 -6.32 1.24 6.82
CA MET A 53 -6.37 1.88 5.50
C MET A 53 -7.73 1.69 4.83
N ILE A 54 -8.28 0.47 4.86
CA ILE A 54 -9.54 0.13 4.19
C ILE A 54 -10.77 0.86 4.77
N LYS A 55 -10.66 1.45 5.96
CA LYS A 55 -11.71 2.31 6.54
C LYS A 55 -11.88 3.62 5.76
N LEU A 56 -10.83 4.07 5.09
CA LEU A 56 -10.79 5.32 4.33
C LEU A 56 -10.74 5.06 2.83
N PHE A 57 -10.05 4.00 2.42
CA PHE A 57 -9.82 3.60 1.04
C PHE A 57 -10.16 2.11 0.88
N PRO A 58 -11.44 1.75 0.72
CA PRO A 58 -11.85 0.35 0.66
C PRO A 58 -11.21 -0.37 -0.54
N PRO A 59 -10.98 -1.70 -0.43
CA PRO A 59 -10.43 -2.47 -1.55
C PRO A 59 -11.49 -2.70 -2.62
N MET A 60 -11.06 -2.75 -3.88
CA MET A 60 -11.90 -3.13 -5.02
C MET A 60 -12.17 -4.64 -5.12
N ASN A 61 -11.36 -5.45 -4.44
CA ASN A 61 -11.38 -6.91 -4.54
C ASN A 61 -11.16 -7.55 -3.16
N GLY A 62 -11.48 -8.84 -3.03
CA GLY A 62 -11.20 -9.65 -1.86
C GLY A 62 -12.26 -9.59 -0.76
N ASP A 63 -11.93 -10.14 0.41
CA ASP A 63 -12.88 -10.40 1.51
C ASP A 63 -13.50 -9.14 2.14
N PHE A 64 -12.94 -7.97 1.85
CA PHE A 64 -13.36 -6.68 2.40
C PHE A 64 -13.96 -5.73 1.34
N ASP A 65 -14.20 -6.23 0.13
CA ASP A 65 -14.89 -5.46 -0.90
C ASP A 65 -16.31 -5.09 -0.44
N LEU A 66 -16.78 -3.93 -0.87
CA LEU A 66 -18.05 -3.32 -0.50
C LEU A 66 -19.06 -3.35 -1.65
N ASP A 67 -19.12 -4.48 -2.38
CA ASP A 67 -20.01 -4.73 -3.52
C ASP A 67 -21.45 -4.19 -3.32
N ASP A 68 -22.04 -4.40 -2.13
CA ASP A 68 -23.41 -3.99 -1.82
C ASP A 68 -23.57 -2.51 -1.40
N ALA A 69 -22.48 -1.80 -1.06
CA ALA A 69 -22.53 -0.41 -0.59
C ALA A 69 -22.55 0.62 -1.75
N LEU A 70 -22.37 0.15 -2.98
CA LEU A 70 -22.07 0.97 -4.15
C LEU A 70 -23.24 1.67 -4.78
N GLU A 71 -24.47 1.21 -4.54
CA GLU A 71 -25.59 1.59 -5.40
C GLU A 71 -25.90 3.11 -5.38
N ASN A 72 -25.37 3.91 -4.44
CA ASN A 72 -25.73 5.32 -4.31
C ASN A 72 -24.63 6.30 -3.81
N ASP A 73 -23.35 5.94 -3.74
CA ASP A 73 -22.30 6.84 -3.20
C ASP A 73 -21.09 7.02 -4.14
N GLN A 74 -21.15 8.07 -4.97
CA GLN A 74 -20.08 8.44 -5.91
C GLN A 74 -18.76 8.85 -5.20
N GLU A 75 -18.84 9.37 -3.97
CA GLU A 75 -17.66 9.67 -3.16
C GLU A 75 -17.01 8.38 -2.65
N LEU A 76 -17.79 7.32 -2.40
CA LEU A 76 -17.27 5.99 -2.07
C LEU A 76 -16.59 5.34 -3.27
N GLU A 77 -17.19 5.41 -4.47
CA GLU A 77 -16.62 4.86 -5.71
C GLU A 77 -15.23 5.44 -5.98
N SER A 78 -15.04 6.75 -5.80
CA SER A 78 -13.74 7.40 -6.03
C SER A 78 -12.65 7.02 -5.02
N ARG A 79 -13.01 6.41 -3.87
CA ARG A 79 -12.06 5.99 -2.83
C ARG A 79 -11.67 4.52 -2.94
N PHE A 80 -12.29 3.78 -3.83
CA PHE A 80 -11.86 2.42 -4.08
C PHE A 80 -10.42 2.37 -4.56
N THR A 81 -9.71 1.39 -4.04
CA THR A 81 -8.28 1.24 -4.21
C THR A 81 -8.00 -0.18 -4.65
N ASP A 82 -7.18 -0.30 -5.68
CA ASP A 82 -6.68 -1.57 -6.16
C ASP A 82 -5.50 -1.99 -5.28
N TYR A 83 -5.67 -3.06 -4.51
CA TYR A 83 -4.64 -3.57 -3.62
C TYR A 83 -4.04 -4.85 -4.19
N SER A 84 -2.73 -4.98 -4.11
CA SER A 84 -2.05 -6.25 -4.33
C SER A 84 -1.18 -6.56 -3.12
N ILE A 85 -1.51 -7.65 -2.45
CA ILE A 85 -1.05 -7.97 -1.10
C ILE A 85 -0.05 -9.13 -1.13
N GLY A 86 1.24 -8.80 -0.94
CA GLY A 86 2.29 -9.77 -0.74
C GLY A 86 2.52 -10.11 0.73
N LYS A 87 3.43 -11.05 0.99
CA LYS A 87 3.80 -11.42 2.38
C LYS A 87 4.42 -10.27 3.15
N ASN A 88 5.25 -9.48 2.46
CA ASN A 88 6.09 -8.46 3.07
C ASN A 88 5.91 -7.07 2.46
N PHE A 89 4.95 -6.90 1.56
CA PHE A 89 4.65 -5.64 0.91
C PHE A 89 3.18 -5.57 0.52
N ILE A 90 2.62 -4.37 0.48
CA ILE A 90 1.29 -4.10 -0.06
C ILE A 90 1.42 -2.96 -1.05
N TYR A 91 0.98 -3.21 -2.27
CA TYR A 91 0.85 -2.21 -3.32
C TYR A 91 -0.57 -1.67 -3.34
N ALA A 92 -0.74 -0.36 -3.52
CA ALA A 92 -2.02 0.29 -3.54
C ALA A 92 -2.09 1.31 -4.70
N GLY A 93 -3.02 1.07 -5.63
CA GLY A 93 -3.31 1.93 -6.77
C GLY A 93 -4.55 2.77 -6.51
N PHE A 94 -4.36 4.09 -6.39
CA PHE A 94 -5.44 5.07 -6.17
C PHE A 94 -5.83 5.75 -7.47
N VAL A 95 -7.06 6.22 -7.58
CA VAL A 95 -7.41 7.19 -8.63
C VAL A 95 -6.64 8.50 -8.42
N TRP A 96 -6.19 9.14 -9.50
CA TRP A 96 -5.34 10.33 -9.43
C TRP A 96 -5.93 11.48 -8.60
N THR A 97 -7.25 11.64 -8.60
CA THR A 97 -7.95 12.68 -7.83
C THR A 97 -7.77 12.51 -6.32
N GLN A 98 -7.44 11.31 -5.85
CA GLN A 98 -7.21 11.00 -4.45
C GLN A 98 -5.73 11.05 -4.05
N ALA A 99 -4.80 11.36 -4.96
CA ALA A 99 -3.35 11.24 -4.72
C ALA A 99 -2.86 11.90 -3.42
N GLU A 100 -3.26 13.15 -3.16
CA GLU A 100 -2.85 13.87 -1.96
C GLU A 100 -3.41 13.24 -0.68
N ALA A 101 -4.70 12.86 -0.69
CA ALA A 101 -5.35 12.22 0.44
C ALA A 101 -4.74 10.83 0.72
N ALA A 102 -4.49 10.06 -0.34
CA ALA A 102 -3.89 8.74 -0.28
C ALA A 102 -2.46 8.80 0.26
N TYR A 103 -1.61 9.69 -0.29
CA TYR A 103 -0.23 9.88 0.18
C TYR A 103 -0.18 10.18 1.68
N ASN A 104 -0.94 11.19 2.12
CA ASN A 104 -0.94 11.63 3.52
C ASN A 104 -1.44 10.52 4.45
N THR A 105 -2.48 9.80 4.05
CA THR A 105 -3.07 8.71 4.84
C THR A 105 -2.11 7.52 4.94
N MET A 106 -1.54 7.08 3.80
CA MET A 106 -0.62 5.94 3.77
C MET A 106 0.63 6.22 4.58
N LEU A 107 1.23 7.41 4.44
CA LEU A 107 2.42 7.79 5.20
C LEU A 107 2.12 7.83 6.71
N MET A 108 1.01 8.47 7.12
CA MET A 108 0.60 8.52 8.52
C MET A 108 0.42 7.11 9.10
N LEU A 109 -0.28 6.22 8.39
CA LEU A 109 -0.50 4.85 8.84
C LEU A 109 0.78 4.02 8.80
N ALA A 110 1.67 4.25 7.83
CA ALA A 110 2.95 3.55 7.77
C ALA A 110 3.81 3.85 9.00
N LEU A 111 3.87 5.13 9.40
CA LEU A 111 4.54 5.57 10.62
C LEU A 111 3.86 4.99 11.87
N LYS A 112 2.52 5.02 11.95
CA LYS A 112 1.74 4.48 13.06
C LYS A 112 1.99 2.99 13.30
N HIS A 113 2.05 2.20 12.23
CA HIS A 113 2.17 0.74 12.27
C HIS A 113 3.61 0.24 12.12
N ASP A 114 4.58 1.15 12.11
CA ASP A 114 6.00 0.84 12.03
C ASP A 114 6.36 -0.01 10.79
N VAL A 115 5.81 0.36 9.64
CA VAL A 115 6.13 -0.19 8.31
C VAL A 115 6.81 0.87 7.44
N GLY A 116 7.44 0.46 6.35
CA GLY A 116 8.07 1.35 5.38
C GLY A 116 7.05 1.90 4.40
N PHE A 117 7.35 3.03 3.77
CA PHE A 117 6.52 3.70 2.78
C PHE A 117 7.34 4.03 1.53
N PHE A 118 6.78 3.83 0.35
CA PHE A 118 7.39 4.18 -0.92
C PHE A 118 6.39 4.89 -1.85
N ASP A 119 6.79 6.09 -2.30
CA ASP A 119 6.04 6.97 -3.19
C ASP A 119 6.36 6.68 -4.66
N VAL A 120 5.71 5.66 -5.23
CA VAL A 120 6.03 5.11 -6.57
C VAL A 120 5.75 6.12 -7.68
N SER A 121 4.54 6.67 -7.71
CA SER A 121 4.15 7.61 -8.79
C SER A 121 4.64 9.05 -8.58
N GLY A 122 5.01 9.41 -7.35
CA GLY A 122 5.43 10.76 -7.00
C GLY A 122 6.95 10.96 -7.11
N THR A 123 7.56 11.27 -5.97
CA THR A 123 8.97 11.66 -5.87
C THR A 123 9.95 10.48 -5.87
N GLY A 124 9.46 9.24 -5.75
CA GLY A 124 10.30 8.08 -5.46
C GLY A 124 10.89 8.11 -4.05
N ALA A 125 10.24 8.79 -3.11
CA ALA A 125 10.66 8.85 -1.72
C ALA A 125 10.41 7.50 -1.02
N ILE A 126 11.44 7.00 -0.32
CA ILE A 126 11.35 5.79 0.50
C ILE A 126 11.58 6.19 1.95
N ILE A 127 10.55 6.03 2.79
CA ILE A 127 10.53 6.51 4.18
C ILE A 127 10.43 5.30 5.11
N LEU A 128 11.36 5.21 6.07
CA LEU A 128 11.42 4.13 7.05
C LEU A 128 10.95 4.58 8.44
N SER A 129 11.03 5.87 8.75
CA SER A 129 10.49 6.46 9.98
C SER A 129 10.43 7.99 9.83
N GLU A 130 9.94 8.69 10.85
CA GLU A 130 9.93 10.17 10.89
C GLU A 130 11.31 10.81 10.66
N THR A 131 12.39 10.08 10.94
CA THR A 131 13.77 10.58 10.86
C THR A 131 14.66 9.83 9.87
N ILE A 132 14.15 8.79 9.21
CA ILE A 132 14.95 7.93 8.32
C ILE A 132 14.28 7.85 6.95
N LYS A 133 15.00 8.30 5.93
CA LYS A 133 14.67 8.23 4.50
C LYS A 133 15.85 7.57 3.77
N LEU A 134 15.57 6.77 2.74
CA LEU A 134 16.63 6.26 1.86
C LEU A 134 16.95 7.30 0.78
N ASP A 135 18.24 7.58 0.62
CA ASP A 135 18.80 8.52 -0.35
C ASP A 135 19.37 7.80 -1.58
#